data_AF-A0A938D849-F1
#
_entry.id   AF-A0A938D849-F1
#
_cell.length_a   1.000
_cell.length_b   1.000
_cell.length_c   1.000
_cell.angle_alpha   90.00
_cell.angle_beta   90.00
_cell.angle_gamma   90.00
#
_symmetry.space_group_name_H-M   'P 1'
#
loop_
_entity.id
_entity.type
_entity.pdbx_description
1 polymer ?
#
loop_
_entity_poly.entity_id
_entity_poly.type
_entity_poly.pdbx_seq_one_letter_code
_entity_poly.pdbx_strand_id
1 'polypeptide(L)'
;MTANPPAPRSYLLLGPPDILHDLLNDFAEDGWACSADRWQAVITRPADDQGPDPGAWPTEVSLQGVRTDGHEAACREHLSPLE
;
A
#
# COMPACT_ATOMS: atom_id res chain seq x y z
N MET A 1 -7.57 28.06 9.91
CA MET A 1 -7.77 27.08 8.83
C MET A 1 -7.13 25.78 9.31
N THR A 2 -7.93 24.87 9.86
CA THR A 2 -7.46 23.56 10.33
C THR A 2 -7.12 22.73 9.10
N ALA A 3 -5.83 22.68 8.73
CA ALA A 3 -5.36 21.70 7.76
C ALA A 3 -5.78 20.33 8.30
N ASN A 4 -6.53 19.57 7.52
CA ASN A 4 -6.96 18.24 7.89
C ASN A 4 -5.94 17.29 7.23
N PRO A 5 -4.91 16.76 7.93
CA PRO A 5 -4.07 15.73 7.35
C PRO A 5 -4.65 14.37 7.71
N PRO A 6 -5.62 13.88 6.95
CA PRO A 6 -5.55 12.45 6.63
C PRO A 6 -6.17 12.16 5.25
N ALA A 7 -5.71 11.24 4.41
CA ALA A 7 -4.84 10.08 4.57
C ALA A 7 -4.20 9.74 3.18
N PRO A 8 -3.36 8.70 3.01
CA PRO A 8 -3.68 7.31 3.37
C PRO A 8 -2.66 6.64 4.31
N ARG A 9 -3.07 5.53 4.94
CA ARG A 9 -2.17 4.62 5.67
C ARG A 9 -1.90 3.33 4.88
N SER A 10 -2.54 3.20 3.71
CA SER A 10 -2.31 2.10 2.77
C SER A 10 -2.26 2.63 1.35
N TYR A 11 -1.59 1.91 0.48
CA TYR A 11 -1.35 2.30 -0.89
C TYR A 11 -1.57 1.12 -1.79
N LEU A 12 -2.22 1.37 -2.92
CA LEU A 12 -2.33 0.43 -4.02
C LEU A 12 -1.26 0.79 -5.05
N LEU A 13 -0.35 -0.13 -5.30
CA LEU A 13 0.72 -0.04 -6.27
C LEU A 13 0.32 -0.80 -7.52
N LEU A 14 0.59 -0.20 -8.68
CA LEU A 14 0.37 -0.83 -9.97
C LEU A 14 1.70 -0.96 -10.71
N GLY A 15 2.04 -2.17 -11.14
CA GLY A 15 3.31 -2.39 -11.83
C GLY A 15 3.59 -3.84 -12.21
N PRO A 16 4.70 -4.10 -12.93
CA PRO A 16 5.13 -5.44 -13.25
C PRO A 16 5.38 -6.28 -11.98
N PRO A 17 5.05 -7.58 -11.98
CA PRO A 17 5.18 -8.44 -10.80
C PRO A 17 6.62 -8.50 -10.25
N ASP A 18 7.65 -8.50 -11.11
CA ASP A 18 9.04 -8.51 -10.67
C ASP A 18 9.43 -7.25 -9.88
N ILE A 19 8.95 -6.07 -10.32
CA ILE A 19 9.20 -4.79 -9.65
C ILE A 19 8.42 -4.71 -8.34
N LEU A 20 7.15 -5.15 -8.36
CA LEU A 20 6.33 -5.19 -7.14
C LEU A 20 6.94 -6.16 -6.13
N HIS A 21 7.45 -7.31 -6.55
CA HIS A 21 8.06 -8.28 -5.65
C HIS A 21 9.28 -7.72 -4.91
N ASP A 22 10.21 -7.07 -5.63
CA ASP A 22 11.40 -6.46 -5.04
C ASP A 22 11.03 -5.39 -4.00
N LEU A 23 10.09 -4.53 -4.38
CA LEU A 23 9.61 -3.42 -3.56
C LEU A 23 8.82 -3.91 -2.32
N LEU A 24 8.02 -4.97 -2.44
CA LEU A 24 7.32 -5.57 -1.30
C LEU A 24 8.27 -6.21 -0.28
N ASN A 25 9.41 -6.76 -0.73
CA ASN A 25 10.42 -7.28 0.20
C ASN A 25 10.99 -6.15 1.06
N ASP A 26 11.37 -5.01 0.46
CA ASP A 26 11.87 -3.83 1.17
C ASP A 26 10.85 -3.33 2.23
N PHE A 27 9.57 -3.24 1.85
CA PHE A 27 8.51 -2.86 2.78
C PHE A 27 8.27 -3.88 3.90
N ALA A 28 8.34 -5.18 3.58
CA ALA A 28 8.19 -6.22 4.59
C ALA A 28 9.36 -6.20 5.59
N GLU A 29 10.58 -5.88 5.15
CA GLU A 29 11.73 -5.70 6.04
C GLU A 29 11.57 -4.50 6.98
N ASP A 30 10.90 -3.44 6.53
CA ASP A 30 10.53 -2.26 7.34
C ASP A 30 9.29 -2.50 8.23
N GLY A 31 8.69 -3.70 8.16
CA GLY A 31 7.56 -4.12 9.01
C GLY A 31 6.17 -3.70 8.49
N TRP A 32 6.07 -3.35 7.22
CA TRP A 32 4.79 -2.99 6.59
C TRP A 32 3.97 -4.23 6.25
N ALA A 33 2.65 -4.10 6.31
CA ALA A 33 1.76 -5.16 5.84
C ALA A 33 1.65 -5.09 4.32
N CYS A 34 2.01 -6.18 3.63
CA CYS A 34 2.17 -6.22 2.18
C CYS A 34 1.39 -7.40 1.60
N SER A 35 0.60 -7.14 0.55
CA SER A 35 -0.12 -8.17 -0.21
C SER A 35 -0.10 -7.82 -1.69
N ALA A 36 0.02 -8.81 -2.57
CA ALA A 36 0.00 -8.58 -4.02
C ALA A 36 -0.77 -9.64 -4.78
N ASP A 37 -1.40 -9.20 -5.87
CA ASP A 37 -1.99 -10.06 -6.90
C ASP A 37 -1.59 -9.52 -8.27
N ARG A 38 -0.91 -10.36 -9.05
CA ARG A 38 -0.49 -10.06 -10.43
C ARG A 38 0.26 -8.72 -10.55
N TRP A 39 -0.44 -7.68 -10.97
CA TRP A 39 0.12 -6.37 -11.33
C TRP A 39 -0.27 -5.30 -10.30
N GLN A 40 -0.83 -5.73 -9.16
CA GLN A 40 -1.36 -4.90 -8.11
C GLN A 40 -0.77 -5.31 -6.77
N ALA A 41 -0.44 -4.35 -5.92
CA ALA A 41 -0.06 -4.63 -4.54
C ALA A 41 -0.69 -3.63 -3.58
N VAL A 42 -1.22 -4.11 -2.47
CA VAL A 42 -1.66 -3.28 -1.34
C VAL A 42 -0.57 -3.34 -0.28
N ILE A 43 -0.02 -2.17 0.06
CA ILE A 43 0.90 -2.01 1.18
C ILE A 43 0.27 -1.12 2.23
N THR A 44 0.46 -1.45 3.50
CA THR A 44 -0.11 -0.71 4.63
C THR A 44 0.96 -0.43 5.65
N ARG A 45 1.13 0.86 5.91
CA ARG A 45 2.16 1.41 6.79
C ARG A 45 1.86 1.09 8.27
N PRO A 46 2.89 0.82 9.10
CA PRO A 46 2.75 0.72 10.55
C PRO A 46 2.28 2.05 11.16
N ALA A 47 1.64 2.00 12.34
CA ALA A 47 1.10 3.20 12.98
C ALA A 47 2.16 4.20 13.48
N ASP A 48 3.39 3.75 13.71
CA ASP A 48 4.50 4.54 14.26
C ASP A 48 5.53 4.96 13.19
N ASP A 49 5.44 4.39 11.99
CA ASP A 49 6.50 4.52 11.00
C ASP A 49 6.42 5.84 10.21
N GLN A 50 7.60 6.41 9.89
CA GLN A 50 8.01 7.48 8.95
C GLN A 50 7.78 7.25 7.46
N GLY A 51 7.97 6.02 7.01
CA GLY A 51 7.86 5.58 5.63
C GLY A 51 8.63 6.37 4.57
N PRO A 52 8.94 5.75 3.42
CA PRO A 52 9.42 6.50 2.28
C PRO A 52 8.33 7.43 1.74
N ASP A 53 8.77 8.50 1.07
CA ASP A 53 7.86 9.44 0.43
C ASP A 53 7.13 8.76 -0.75
N PRO A 54 5.80 8.84 -0.80
CA PRO A 54 4.98 8.19 -1.83
C PRO A 54 5.27 8.67 -3.26
N GLY A 55 5.86 9.86 -3.43
CA GLY A 55 6.15 10.46 -4.74
C GLY A 55 7.20 9.74 -5.57
N ALA A 56 7.92 8.77 -5.00
CA ALA A 56 8.97 8.01 -5.69
C ALA A 56 8.46 6.75 -6.42
N TRP A 57 7.17 6.41 -6.31
CA TRP A 57 6.65 5.12 -6.77
C TRP A 57 6.16 5.15 -8.23
N PRO A 58 6.32 4.03 -8.97
CA PRO A 58 6.08 3.99 -10.41
C PRO A 58 4.61 4.23 -10.82
N THR A 59 3.64 3.81 -10.01
CA THR A 59 2.23 4.21 -10.09
C THR A 59 1.56 3.89 -8.75
N GLU A 60 1.22 4.93 -8.00
CA GLU A 60 0.59 4.84 -6.68
C GLU A 60 -0.85 5.33 -6.72
N VAL A 61 -1.74 4.59 -6.06
CA VAL A 61 -3.08 5.02 -5.70
C VAL A 61 -3.22 5.01 -4.18
N SER A 62 -3.39 6.21 -3.62
CA SER A 62 -3.60 6.41 -2.19
C SER A 62 -4.95 5.85 -1.71
N LEU A 63 -4.93 4.90 -0.75
CA LEU A 63 -6.14 4.32 -0.15
C LEU A 63 -6.50 5.06 1.15
N GLN A 64 -7.24 6.17 1.04
CA GLN A 64 -7.54 7.02 2.18
C GLN A 64 -8.34 6.29 3.26
N GLY A 65 -7.90 6.40 4.53
CA GLY A 65 -8.60 5.86 5.69
C GLY A 65 -8.28 4.40 6.03
N VAL A 66 -7.59 3.66 5.15
CA VAL A 66 -7.24 2.26 5.39
C VAL A 66 -6.01 2.16 6.31
N ARG A 67 -6.22 1.72 7.55
CA ARG A 67 -5.18 1.43 8.56
C ARG A 67 -4.73 -0.03 8.46
N THR A 68 -3.67 -0.41 9.18
CA THR A 68 -3.19 -1.82 9.29
C THR A 68 -4.31 -2.81 9.62
N ASP A 69 -5.22 -2.46 10.52
CA ASP A 69 -6.39 -3.29 10.87
C ASP A 69 -7.38 -3.49 9.69
N GLY A 70 -7.42 -2.53 8.77
CA GLY A 70 -8.21 -2.60 7.52
C GLY A 70 -7.46 -3.18 6.32
N HIS A 71 -6.20 -3.63 6.50
CA HIS A 71 -5.38 -4.15 5.40
C HIS A 71 -6.05 -5.33 4.70
N GLU A 72 -6.59 -6.30 5.44
CA GLU A 72 -7.26 -7.45 4.86
C GLU A 72 -8.48 -7.04 4.01
N ALA A 73 -9.28 -6.08 4.48
CA ALA A 73 -10.43 -5.58 3.75
C ALA A 73 -10.01 -4.85 2.46
N ALA A 74 -8.96 -4.03 2.51
CA ALA A 74 -8.42 -3.35 1.33
C ALA A 74 -7.84 -4.34 0.31
N CYS A 75 -7.18 -5.41 0.77
CA CYS A 75 -6.74 -6.48 -0.13
C CYS A 75 -7.92 -7.14 -0.84
N ARG A 76 -9.01 -7.43 -0.13
CA ARG A 76 -10.22 -8.00 -0.75
C ARG A 76 -10.84 -7.05 -1.77
N GLU A 77 -10.84 -5.74 -1.51
CA GLU A 77 -11.41 -4.74 -2.41
C GLU A 77 -10.56 -4.50 -3.67
N HIS A 78 -9.23 -4.49 -3.54
CA HIS A 78 -8.33 -4.06 -4.62
C HIS A 78 -7.51 -5.19 -5.29
N LEU A 79 -7.35 -6.33 -4.62
CA LEU A 79 -6.62 -7.50 -5.15
C LEU A 79 -7.54 -8.63 -5.60
N SER A 80 -8.87 -8.48 -5.49
CA SER A 80 -9.79 -9.52 -5.98
C SER A 80 -9.76 -9.65 -7.50
N PRO A 81 -9.86 -10.88 -8.02
CA PRO A 81 -9.91 -11.11 -9.46
C PRO A 81 -11.18 -10.49 -10.04
N LEU A 82 -11.05 -9.68 -11.10
CA LEU A 82 -12.13 -9.44 -12.04
C LEU A 82 -12.63 -10.80 -12.52
N GLU A 83 -13.88 -11.14 -12.18
CA GLU A 83 -14.62 -12.28 -12.75
C GLU A 83 -14.75 -12.16 -14.27
#